data_AF-A0A2N0A1P5-F1
#
_entry.id   AF-A0A2N0A1P5-F1
#
_cell.length_a   1.000
_cell.length_b   1.000
_cell.length_c   1.000
_cell.angle_alpha   90.00
_cell.angle_beta   90.00
_cell.angle_gamma   90.00
#
_symmetry.space_group_name_H-M   'P 1'
#
loop_
_entity.id
_entity.type
_entity.pdbx_description
1 polymer ?
#
loop_
_entity_poly.entity_id
_entity_poly.type
_entity_poly.pdbx_seq_one_letter_code
_entity_poly.pdbx_strand_id
1 'polypeptide(L)'
;MKYLNPFNSAFFFLILVVSFFWSCASSGGKGFGYVTGNAVSLYEKPSAKSKKLVQIGSSSNYEVIEAGIPDKENGSKVLWYKISSPKGSGYLSYDEELVKANIATFLPPKNDRFALVTANPLQLREQPTLKSKVLAKLPAKTLVEIQNESKQESKLDGKSGSWLQIKTTDGKSGYAYSAYLMRAATAEELKAIENLVVSDSGWADVIGTPNLVYRFENGKFLFSKKPSDFPGIGQAFPFENKVITPKSKVFYSFGKSNIYVGSEFVKTYPDYSTLSLRHLSPDFDKKLAEAIIKNISKDTDFEKTTYEETSFGKRSIYQVSHLEKKKSSYEEYNILYFFLKDGGNYTMLEGDFRDVDITDIDNDGTPEIVSSYSEGRSGYSYTKIYRFNGSKFELLIQNNDECSYITYSSGSGTITENTGLCEGQTNREITYKLVKGKLVQN
;
A
#
# COMPACT_ATOMS: atom_id res chain seq x y z
N MET A 1 -47.35 68.87 31.81
CA MET A 1 -46.54 68.29 32.89
C MET A 1 -45.59 67.28 32.24
N LYS A 2 -44.28 67.61 32.10
CA LYS A 2 -43.19 67.27 33.06
C LYS A 2 -42.88 65.75 32.98
N TYR A 3 -41.72 65.18 32.66
CA TYR A 3 -40.28 65.53 32.51
C TYR A 3 -39.65 64.45 31.58
N LEU A 4 -38.82 64.77 30.58
CA LEU A 4 -37.34 64.67 30.54
C LEU A 4 -36.69 63.26 30.61
N ASN A 5 -35.90 62.98 29.56
CA ASN A 5 -34.81 62.00 29.35
C ASN A 5 -33.72 62.06 30.46
N PRO A 6 -32.81 61.05 30.69
CA PRO A 6 -31.67 60.80 29.76
C PRO A 6 -30.94 59.42 29.75
N PHE A 7 -30.19 59.19 28.66
CA PHE A 7 -28.84 58.56 28.55
C PHE A 7 -28.52 57.14 29.11
N ASN A 8 -28.18 56.22 28.19
CA ASN A 8 -26.87 55.51 28.08
C ASN A 8 -26.90 54.68 26.78
N SER A 9 -26.27 55.09 25.68
CA SER A 9 -24.84 54.92 25.33
C SER A 9 -24.26 53.57 25.75
N ALA A 10 -24.14 52.63 24.80
CA ALA A 10 -22.88 51.96 24.47
C ALA A 10 -23.10 50.76 23.54
N PHE A 11 -22.26 50.72 22.49
CA PHE A 11 -21.81 49.53 21.76
C PHE A 11 -22.76 48.84 20.78
N PHE A 12 -22.78 49.44 19.58
CA PHE A 12 -22.76 48.73 18.31
C PHE A 12 -21.67 47.62 18.33
N PHE A 13 -22.05 46.36 18.20
CA PHE A 13 -21.17 45.29 17.72
C PHE A 13 -21.79 44.68 16.47
N LEU A 14 -21.65 45.40 15.36
CA LEU A 14 -21.82 44.84 14.03
C LEU A 14 -20.60 43.95 13.79
N ILE A 15 -20.72 42.64 14.05
CA ILE A 15 -19.71 41.65 13.66
C ILE A 15 -19.80 41.51 12.13
N LEU A 16 -19.09 42.42 11.45
CA LEU A 16 -18.65 42.29 10.08
C LEU A 16 -17.66 41.12 10.06
N VAL A 17 -18.13 39.92 9.72
CA VAL A 17 -17.26 38.81 9.29
C VAL A 17 -16.71 39.19 7.91
N VAL A 18 -15.75 40.12 7.90
CA VAL A 18 -14.80 40.29 6.81
C VAL A 18 -13.76 39.21 7.02
N SER A 19 -14.07 38.00 6.57
CA SER A 19 -13.06 36.98 6.35
C SER A 19 -12.09 37.53 5.31
N PHE A 20 -10.93 37.95 5.83
CA PHE A 20 -9.71 38.35 5.16
C PHE A 20 -9.58 37.85 3.71
N PHE A 21 -9.88 38.75 2.77
CA PHE A 21 -9.21 38.74 1.48
C PHE A 21 -7.74 39.12 1.70
N TRP A 22 -6.90 38.12 1.99
CA TRP A 22 -5.48 38.22 1.66
C TRP A 22 -5.36 38.09 0.13
N SER A 23 -5.57 39.21 -0.55
CA SER A 23 -5.12 39.39 -1.92
C SER A 23 -4.01 40.44 -1.92
N CYS A 24 -2.95 40.17 -1.15
CA CYS A 24 -1.64 40.69 -1.53
C CYS A 24 -1.16 39.76 -2.63
N ALA A 25 -1.38 40.16 -3.89
CA ALA A 25 -0.90 39.42 -5.04
C ALA A 25 0.63 39.31 -4.96
N SER A 26 1.14 38.20 -4.41
CA SER A 26 2.52 37.78 -4.60
C SER A 26 2.61 37.30 -6.05
N SER A 27 2.98 38.21 -6.95
CA SER A 27 3.07 37.95 -8.40
C SER A 27 4.23 37.02 -8.78
N GLY A 28 4.57 36.02 -7.95
CA GLY A 28 5.74 35.16 -8.13
C GLY A 28 5.66 33.76 -7.50
N GLY A 29 4.55 33.39 -6.85
CA GLY A 29 4.36 32.03 -6.37
C GLY A 29 4.26 31.04 -7.54
N LYS A 30 5.24 30.15 -7.68
CA LYS A 30 5.24 29.04 -8.65
C LYS A 30 4.54 27.79 -8.13
N GLY A 31 3.92 27.83 -6.95
CA GLY A 31 3.24 26.69 -6.34
C GLY A 31 3.09 26.88 -4.84
N PHE A 32 2.72 25.81 -4.14
CA PHE A 32 2.48 25.84 -2.69
C PHE A 32 2.84 24.49 -2.06
N GLY A 33 2.82 24.41 -0.73
CA GLY A 33 2.97 23.14 -0.05
C GLY A 33 2.54 23.16 1.40
N TYR A 34 2.61 21.98 2.01
CA TYR A 34 2.17 21.69 3.37
C TYR A 34 3.26 20.95 4.12
N VAL A 35 3.45 21.27 5.40
CA VAL A 35 4.23 20.42 6.32
C VAL A 35 3.33 19.29 6.81
N THR A 36 3.57 18.07 6.35
CA THR A 36 2.76 16.88 6.64
C THR A 36 3.28 16.04 7.80
N GLY A 37 4.59 16.12 8.08
CA GLY A 37 5.25 15.33 9.11
C GLY A 37 5.85 16.20 10.21
N ASN A 38 7.13 15.98 10.50
CA ASN A 38 7.86 16.73 11.51
C ASN A 38 8.08 18.19 11.08
N ALA A 39 8.28 19.06 12.06
CA ALA A 39 8.58 20.46 11.81
C ALA A 39 9.92 20.60 11.06
N VAL A 40 9.92 21.38 9.98
CA VAL A 40 11.08 21.52 9.08
C VAL A 40 11.76 22.88 9.25
N SER A 41 13.08 22.90 9.06
CA SER A 41 13.89 24.12 9.16
C SER A 41 14.01 24.80 7.80
N LEU A 42 13.89 26.13 7.80
CA LEU A 42 14.25 26.98 6.66
C LEU A 42 15.69 27.46 6.83
N TYR A 43 16.42 27.48 5.72
CA TYR A 43 17.84 27.82 5.68
C TYR A 43 18.05 29.15 4.94
N GLU A 44 19.14 29.84 5.25
CA GLU A 44 19.49 31.11 4.61
C GLU A 44 19.96 30.95 3.16
N LYS A 45 20.60 29.81 2.86
CA LYS A 45 21.08 29.42 1.53
C LYS A 45 20.63 27.98 1.22
N PRO A 46 20.61 27.55 -0.05
CA PRO A 46 20.28 26.18 -0.45
C PRO A 46 21.42 25.21 -0.12
N SER A 47 21.75 25.07 1.16
CA SER A 47 22.79 24.18 1.70
C SER A 47 22.42 23.79 3.12
N ALA A 48 22.58 22.50 3.45
CA ALA A 48 22.32 22.00 4.80
C ALA A 48 23.32 22.52 5.85
N LYS A 49 24.46 23.06 5.39
CA LYS A 49 25.47 23.72 6.22
C LYS A 49 25.14 25.19 6.50
N SER A 50 24.16 25.75 5.78
CA SER A 50 23.74 27.14 5.95
C SER A 50 23.08 27.36 7.32
N LYS A 51 23.06 28.62 7.76
CA LYS A 51 22.36 29.04 8.97
C LYS A 51 20.87 28.70 8.86
N LYS A 52 20.33 28.05 9.88
CA LYS A 52 18.89 27.87 10.05
C LYS A 52 18.27 29.21 10.45
N LEU A 53 17.25 29.64 9.72
CA LEU A 53 16.54 30.89 9.94
C LEU A 53 15.37 30.69 10.92
N VAL A 54 14.45 29.79 10.56
CA VAL A 54 13.21 29.56 11.31
C VAL A 54 12.73 28.13 11.10
N GLN A 55 11.95 27.61 12.04
CA GLN A 55 11.30 26.31 11.91
C GLN A 55 9.79 26.47 11.69
N ILE A 56 9.28 25.84 10.65
CA ILE A 56 7.85 25.79 10.34
C ILE A 56 7.27 24.48 10.87
N GLY A 57 6.14 24.57 11.59
CA GLY A 57 5.56 23.44 12.31
C GLY A 57 4.73 22.54 11.42
N SER A 58 4.38 21.36 11.91
CA SER A 58 3.41 20.47 11.24
C SER A 58 2.11 21.22 10.94
N SER A 59 1.47 20.88 9.82
CA SER A 59 0.27 21.54 9.26
C SER A 59 0.45 23.00 8.80
N SER A 60 1.68 23.53 8.76
CA SER A 60 1.93 24.87 8.19
C SER A 60 1.85 24.84 6.67
N ASN A 61 1.25 25.87 6.07
CA ASN A 61 1.25 26.11 4.63
C ASN A 61 2.42 27.02 4.23
N TYR A 62 2.90 26.87 3.00
CA TYR A 62 3.88 27.77 2.41
C TYR A 62 3.65 27.96 0.90
N GLU A 63 4.11 29.09 0.37
CA GLU A 63 4.20 29.36 -1.07
C GLU A 63 5.59 28.99 -1.57
N VAL A 64 5.66 28.35 -2.74
CA VAL A 64 6.91 28.08 -3.43
C VAL A 64 7.22 29.25 -4.36
N ILE A 65 8.31 29.95 -4.10
CA ILE A 65 8.79 31.04 -4.94
C ILE A 65 9.61 30.47 -6.11
N GLU A 66 10.50 29.53 -5.81
CA GLU A 66 11.39 28.91 -6.77
C GLU A 66 11.67 27.46 -6.39
N ALA A 67 11.85 26.59 -7.38
CA ALA A 67 12.10 25.17 -7.19
C ALA A 67 13.26 24.72 -8.09
N GLY A 68 13.99 23.69 -7.66
CA GLY A 68 15.07 23.09 -8.42
C GLY A 68 16.39 23.83 -8.24
N ILE A 69 16.57 24.47 -7.09
CA ILE A 69 17.76 25.27 -6.79
C ILE A 69 18.88 24.31 -6.36
N PRO A 70 19.99 24.21 -7.08
CA PRO A 70 21.05 23.27 -6.75
C PRO A 70 21.85 23.74 -5.53
N ASP A 71 22.24 22.77 -4.69
CA ASP A 71 23.24 22.97 -3.65
C ASP A 71 24.63 23.10 -4.27
N LYS A 72 25.10 24.35 -4.42
CA LYS A 72 26.42 24.65 -5.00
C LYS A 72 27.58 24.17 -4.13
N GLU A 73 27.37 23.90 -2.84
CA GLU A 73 28.40 23.43 -1.92
C GLU A 73 28.54 21.90 -1.92
N ASN A 74 27.52 21.18 -2.39
CA ASN A 74 27.50 19.71 -2.44
C ASN A 74 27.40 19.16 -3.88
N GLY A 75 28.10 19.82 -4.81
CA GLY A 75 28.20 19.36 -6.20
C GLY A 75 26.88 19.33 -6.98
N SER A 76 25.90 20.17 -6.62
CA SER A 76 24.59 20.32 -7.28
C SER A 76 23.69 19.08 -7.28
N LYS A 77 23.99 18.04 -6.50
CA LYS A 77 23.19 16.80 -6.45
C LYS A 77 21.90 16.93 -5.63
N VAL A 78 21.88 17.87 -4.67
CA VAL A 78 20.72 18.12 -3.80
C VAL A 78 19.99 19.37 -4.29
N LEU A 79 18.67 19.27 -4.43
CA LEU A 79 17.82 20.37 -4.89
C LEU A 79 17.04 20.98 -3.73
N TRP A 80 16.75 22.27 -3.85
CA TRP A 80 16.07 23.06 -2.83
C TRP A 80 14.89 23.83 -3.42
N TYR A 81 13.92 24.10 -2.57
CA TYR A 81 12.88 25.09 -2.76
C TYR A 81 13.29 26.40 -2.09
N LYS A 82 12.99 27.53 -2.73
CA LYS A 82 12.87 28.80 -2.03
C LYS A 82 11.39 29.04 -1.74
N ILE A 83 11.04 29.21 -0.48
CA ILE A 83 9.65 29.30 -0.04
C ILE A 83 9.39 30.56 0.79
N SER A 84 8.12 30.94 0.86
CA SER A 84 7.58 31.95 1.77
C SER A 84 6.55 31.31 2.70
N SER A 85 6.64 31.58 3.99
CA SER A 85 5.67 31.13 4.98
C SER A 85 5.29 32.27 5.93
N PRO A 86 4.21 32.15 6.72
CA PRO A 86 3.87 33.15 7.73
C PRO A 86 4.97 33.41 8.76
N LYS A 87 5.90 32.46 8.97
CA LYS A 87 7.03 32.59 9.90
C LYS A 87 8.31 33.16 9.26
N GLY A 88 8.30 33.40 7.95
CA GLY A 88 9.43 33.90 7.18
C GLY A 88 9.72 33.10 5.92
N SER A 89 10.73 33.54 5.18
CA SER A 89 11.16 32.98 3.90
C SER A 89 12.55 32.39 4.00
N GLY A 90 12.83 31.35 3.21
CA GLY A 90 14.12 30.69 3.20
C GLY A 90 14.15 29.49 2.25
N TYR A 91 15.21 28.70 2.37
CA TYR A 91 15.43 27.51 1.55
C TYR A 91 15.02 26.25 2.30
N LEU A 92 14.31 25.36 1.60
CA LEU A 92 13.80 24.09 2.12
C LEU A 92 14.27 22.94 1.22
N SER A 93 14.90 21.91 1.78
CA SER A 93 15.48 20.82 1.00
C SER A 93 14.40 19.92 0.39
N TYR A 94 14.65 19.39 -0.82
CA TYR A 94 13.82 18.34 -1.42
C TYR A 94 13.82 17.06 -0.60
N ASP A 95 14.87 16.80 0.19
CA ASP A 95 14.93 15.60 1.04
C ASP A 95 13.82 15.57 2.07
N GLU A 96 13.33 16.73 2.50
CA GLU A 96 12.16 16.82 3.39
C GLU A 96 10.90 16.24 2.73
N GLU A 97 10.79 16.27 1.40
CA GLU A 97 9.67 15.70 0.65
C GLU A 97 9.96 14.26 0.22
N LEU A 98 11.10 14.02 -0.43
CA LEU A 98 11.38 12.77 -1.14
C LEU A 98 11.91 11.66 -0.26
N VAL A 99 12.63 12.01 0.83
CA VAL A 99 13.27 11.03 1.72
C VAL A 99 12.54 10.96 3.05
N LYS A 100 12.18 12.11 3.61
CA LYS A 100 11.61 12.19 4.96
C LYS A 100 10.09 12.30 4.98
N ALA A 101 9.44 12.59 3.84
CA ALA A 101 8.00 12.79 3.73
C ALA A 101 7.39 13.76 4.78
N ASN A 102 8.20 14.74 5.21
CA ASN A 102 7.81 15.78 6.15
C ASN A 102 7.00 16.90 5.50
N ILE A 103 7.07 17.03 4.17
CA ILE A 103 6.33 18.03 3.41
C ILE A 103 5.71 17.42 2.16
N ALA A 104 4.66 18.07 1.63
CA ALA A 104 4.11 17.81 0.30
C ALA A 104 4.03 19.13 -0.48
N THR A 105 4.74 19.20 -1.61
CA THR A 105 4.82 20.39 -2.45
C THR A 105 4.04 20.18 -3.74
N PHE A 106 3.27 21.18 -4.17
CA PHE A 106 2.46 21.20 -5.37
C PHE A 106 2.96 22.29 -6.32
N LEU A 107 3.35 21.91 -7.53
CA LEU A 107 3.82 22.82 -8.57
C LEU A 107 2.98 22.65 -9.84
N PRO A 108 2.86 23.67 -10.71
CA PRO A 108 2.25 23.54 -12.01
C PRO A 108 2.90 22.42 -12.80
N PRO A 109 2.11 21.60 -13.52
CA PRO A 109 2.65 20.52 -14.31
C PRO A 109 3.53 21.08 -15.44
N LYS A 110 4.68 20.45 -15.67
CA LYS A 110 5.59 20.85 -16.75
C LYS A 110 4.96 20.63 -18.13
N ASN A 111 4.34 19.47 -18.29
CA ASN A 111 3.66 19.00 -19.49
C ASN A 111 2.30 18.41 -19.11
N ASP A 112 1.50 18.05 -20.11
CA ASP A 112 0.26 17.29 -19.96
C ASP A 112 -0.71 17.90 -18.96
N ARG A 113 -1.22 19.09 -19.29
CA ARG A 113 -2.11 19.89 -18.43
C ARG A 113 -3.54 19.39 -18.42
N PHE A 114 -3.91 18.47 -19.29
CA PHE A 114 -5.27 17.94 -19.34
C PHE A 114 -5.26 16.45 -19.04
N ALA A 115 -6.37 15.96 -18.51
CA ALA A 115 -6.55 14.53 -18.32
C ALA A 115 -8.00 14.07 -18.45
N LEU A 116 -8.18 12.79 -18.80
CA LEU A 116 -9.45 12.07 -18.69
C LEU A 116 -9.46 11.19 -17.45
N VAL A 117 -10.57 11.21 -16.72
CA VAL A 117 -10.81 10.28 -15.62
C VAL A 117 -10.92 8.85 -16.13
N THR A 118 -10.11 7.93 -15.60
CA THR A 118 -10.15 6.50 -15.96
C THR A 118 -10.87 5.64 -14.93
N ALA A 119 -11.08 6.12 -13.70
CA ALA A 119 -11.89 5.44 -12.68
C ALA A 119 -13.39 5.71 -12.84
N ASN A 120 -14.23 4.86 -12.24
CA ASN A 120 -15.69 5.03 -12.32
C ASN A 120 -16.38 4.75 -10.96
N PRO A 121 -16.75 5.78 -10.19
CA PRO A 121 -16.34 7.19 -10.30
C PRO A 121 -14.98 7.46 -9.64
N LEU A 122 -14.29 8.53 -10.05
CA LEU A 122 -13.14 9.10 -9.32
C LEU A 122 -13.61 10.10 -8.27
N GLN A 123 -13.06 10.05 -7.07
CA GLN A 123 -13.40 10.98 -6.00
C GLN A 123 -12.54 12.24 -6.09
N LEU A 124 -13.18 13.40 -6.25
CA LEU A 124 -12.54 14.71 -6.11
C LEU A 124 -12.58 15.12 -4.63
N ARG A 125 -11.43 15.44 -4.05
CA ARG A 125 -11.26 15.62 -2.61
C ARG A 125 -10.82 17.03 -2.25
N GLU A 126 -11.12 17.44 -1.02
CA GLU A 126 -10.73 18.77 -0.52
C GLU A 126 -9.23 18.88 -0.25
N GLN A 127 -8.60 17.77 0.15
CA GLN A 127 -7.16 17.68 0.42
C GLN A 127 -6.57 16.43 -0.23
N PRO A 128 -5.23 16.37 -0.46
CA PRO A 128 -4.55 15.24 -1.08
C PRO A 128 -4.41 14.03 -0.13
N THR A 129 -5.53 13.54 0.40
CA THR A 129 -5.59 12.39 1.31
C THR A 129 -6.93 11.67 1.26
N LEU A 130 -6.93 10.36 1.44
CA LEU A 130 -8.14 9.53 1.49
C LEU A 130 -9.09 9.87 2.64
N LYS A 131 -8.60 10.52 3.70
CA LYS A 131 -9.40 10.89 4.87
C LYS A 131 -10.17 12.20 4.69
N SER A 132 -9.83 12.97 3.67
CA SER A 132 -10.45 14.28 3.44
C SER A 132 -11.85 14.16 2.86
N LYS A 133 -12.64 15.24 3.02
CA LYS A 133 -13.98 15.35 2.47
C LYS A 133 -13.98 15.14 0.95
N VAL A 134 -14.92 14.34 0.46
CA VAL A 134 -15.19 14.18 -0.97
C VAL A 134 -16.07 15.36 -1.42
N LEU A 135 -15.54 16.18 -2.34
CA LEU A 135 -16.22 17.32 -2.92
C LEU A 135 -17.15 16.92 -4.07
N ALA A 136 -16.74 15.95 -4.88
CA ALA A 136 -17.51 15.43 -6.00
C ALA A 136 -17.11 14.00 -6.38
N LYS A 137 -17.99 13.31 -7.11
CA LYS A 137 -17.71 12.04 -7.79
C LYS A 137 -17.69 12.30 -9.29
N LEU A 138 -16.51 12.16 -9.91
CA LEU A 138 -16.30 12.40 -11.33
C LEU A 138 -16.53 11.09 -12.10
N PRO A 139 -17.46 11.05 -13.07
CA PRO A 139 -17.63 9.91 -13.95
C PRO A 139 -16.37 9.60 -14.77
N ALA A 140 -16.27 8.37 -15.26
CA ALA A 140 -15.24 8.01 -16.23
C ALA A 140 -15.33 8.90 -17.49
N LYS A 141 -14.19 9.19 -18.11
CA LYS A 141 -14.02 10.09 -19.26
C LYS A 141 -14.35 11.56 -18.99
N THR A 142 -14.49 11.98 -17.72
CA THR A 142 -14.56 13.41 -17.38
C THR A 142 -13.24 14.08 -17.74
N LEU A 143 -13.29 15.16 -18.52
CA LEU A 143 -12.13 16.00 -18.83
C LEU A 143 -11.85 16.94 -17.66
N VAL A 144 -10.58 17.01 -17.25
CA VAL A 144 -10.09 17.87 -16.18
C VAL A 144 -8.80 18.57 -16.60
N GLU A 145 -8.56 19.74 -16.02
CA GLU A 145 -7.29 20.46 -16.12
C GLU A 145 -6.48 20.19 -14.85
N ILE A 146 -5.20 19.85 -15.00
CA ILE A 146 -4.24 19.69 -13.91
C ILE A 146 -3.65 21.08 -13.62
N GLN A 147 -3.97 21.62 -12.45
CA GLN A 147 -3.48 22.93 -12.02
C GLN A 147 -2.11 22.80 -11.36
N ASN A 148 -1.95 21.81 -10.48
CA ASN A 148 -0.70 21.54 -9.78
C ASN A 148 -0.55 20.04 -9.51
N GLU A 149 0.68 19.55 -9.43
CA GLU A 149 1.03 18.16 -9.13
C GLU A 149 2.02 18.08 -7.97
N SER A 150 1.84 17.07 -7.13
CA SER A 150 2.81 16.74 -6.09
C SER A 150 3.97 15.95 -6.66
N LYS A 151 5.17 16.17 -6.12
CA LYS A 151 6.33 15.32 -6.38
C LYS A 151 6.40 14.08 -5.52
N GLN A 152 5.60 14.05 -4.45
CA GLN A 152 5.53 12.88 -3.59
C GLN A 152 4.69 11.82 -4.30
N GLU A 153 5.39 10.81 -4.82
CA GLU A 153 4.75 9.57 -5.20
C GLU A 153 4.38 8.77 -3.96
N SER A 154 3.24 8.12 -4.04
CA SER A 154 2.75 7.17 -3.06
C SER A 154 2.15 5.98 -3.79
N LYS A 155 1.63 5.00 -3.05
CA LYS A 155 0.88 3.90 -3.60
C LYS A 155 -0.53 3.91 -3.02
N LEU A 156 -1.52 3.89 -3.89
CA LEU A 156 -2.94 3.88 -3.54
C LEU A 156 -3.62 2.72 -4.26
N ASP A 157 -4.27 1.82 -3.53
CA ASP A 157 -4.95 0.63 -4.08
C ASP A 157 -4.08 -0.15 -5.07
N GLY A 158 -2.80 -0.34 -4.70
CA GLY A 158 -1.83 -1.05 -5.53
C GLY A 158 -1.23 -0.24 -6.68
N LYS A 159 -1.76 0.96 -6.98
CA LYS A 159 -1.29 1.82 -8.07
C LYS A 159 -0.35 2.91 -7.55
N SER A 160 0.77 3.10 -8.22
CA SER A 160 1.69 4.20 -7.92
C SER A 160 1.24 5.48 -8.62
N GLY A 161 1.37 6.60 -7.92
CA GLY A 161 1.00 7.91 -8.43
C GLY A 161 1.17 9.00 -7.39
N SER A 162 0.84 10.22 -7.77
CA SER A 162 0.90 11.40 -6.92
C SER A 162 -0.47 12.06 -6.86
N TRP A 163 -0.65 12.92 -5.86
CA TRP A 163 -1.85 13.75 -5.79
C TRP A 163 -1.73 14.92 -6.76
N LEU A 164 -2.82 15.21 -7.45
CA LEU A 164 -2.96 16.30 -8.40
C LEU A 164 -4.06 17.21 -7.92
N GLN A 165 -3.79 18.52 -7.89
CA GLN A 165 -4.85 19.51 -7.83
C GLN A 165 -5.40 19.70 -9.25
N ILE A 166 -6.67 19.36 -9.44
CA ILE A 166 -7.35 19.42 -10.72
C ILE A 166 -8.52 20.39 -10.67
N LYS A 167 -8.91 20.89 -11.83
CA LYS A 167 -10.11 21.70 -12.05
C LYS A 167 -10.99 21.03 -13.09
N THR A 168 -12.26 20.88 -12.78
CA THR A 168 -13.29 20.37 -13.69
C THR A 168 -13.78 21.47 -14.63
N THR A 169 -14.44 21.08 -15.73
CA THR A 169 -15.00 22.03 -16.71
C THR A 169 -16.11 22.93 -16.14
N ASP A 170 -16.81 22.49 -15.09
CA ASP A 170 -17.78 23.29 -14.32
C ASP A 170 -17.12 24.19 -13.26
N GLY A 171 -15.78 24.23 -13.22
CA GLY A 171 -15.00 25.17 -12.41
C GLY A 171 -14.67 24.71 -10.99
N LYS A 172 -15.04 23.50 -10.58
CA LYS A 172 -14.69 22.96 -9.25
C LYS A 172 -13.22 22.55 -9.22
N SER A 173 -12.52 22.97 -8.17
CA SER A 173 -11.14 22.55 -7.91
C SER A 173 -11.06 21.62 -6.70
N GLY A 174 -10.15 20.67 -6.75
CA GLY A 174 -9.88 19.73 -5.67
C GLY A 174 -8.74 18.79 -6.02
N TYR A 175 -8.55 17.75 -5.22
CA TYR A 175 -7.45 16.79 -5.37
C TYR A 175 -7.95 15.44 -5.88
N ALA A 176 -7.22 14.88 -6.84
CA ALA A 176 -7.43 13.55 -7.37
C ALA A 176 -6.10 12.83 -7.54
N TYR A 177 -6.12 11.50 -7.50
CA TYR A 177 -4.90 10.70 -7.58
C TYR A 177 -4.54 10.38 -9.03
N SER A 178 -3.28 10.63 -9.42
CA SER A 178 -2.84 10.62 -10.82
C SER A 178 -2.99 9.27 -11.50
N ALA A 179 -2.91 8.16 -10.76
CA ALA A 179 -3.05 6.82 -11.31
C ALA A 179 -4.43 6.51 -11.92
N TYR A 180 -5.43 7.36 -11.67
CA TYR A 180 -6.77 7.25 -12.23
C TYR A 180 -7.06 8.31 -13.30
N LEU A 181 -6.02 8.91 -13.87
CA LEU A 181 -6.09 9.92 -14.91
C LEU A 181 -5.20 9.52 -16.10
N MET A 182 -5.70 9.68 -17.31
CA MET A 182 -4.90 9.61 -18.53
C MET A 182 -4.63 11.03 -19.01
N ARG A 183 -3.36 11.41 -19.07
CA ARG A 183 -2.94 12.80 -19.34
C ARG A 183 -2.63 13.03 -20.82
N ALA A 184 -2.76 14.27 -21.26
CA ALA A 184 -2.33 14.74 -22.57
C ALA A 184 -2.00 16.24 -22.55
N ALA A 185 -1.26 16.70 -23.56
CA ALA A 185 -0.84 18.09 -23.69
C ALA A 185 -2.04 19.02 -23.95
N THR A 186 -3.00 18.55 -24.75
CA THR A 186 -4.19 19.33 -25.14
C THR A 186 -5.49 18.61 -24.79
N ALA A 187 -6.56 19.39 -24.61
CA ALA A 187 -7.89 18.83 -24.41
C ALA A 187 -8.42 18.15 -25.69
N GLU A 188 -7.99 18.61 -26.85
CA GLU A 188 -8.41 18.16 -28.17
C GLU A 188 -7.94 16.73 -28.45
N GLU A 189 -6.68 16.41 -28.10
CA GLU A 189 -6.15 15.04 -28.13
C GLU A 189 -7.03 14.08 -27.34
N LEU A 190 -7.46 14.49 -26.13
CA LEU A 190 -8.30 13.66 -25.28
C LEU A 190 -9.74 13.52 -25.81
N LYS A 191 -10.31 14.60 -26.35
CA LYS A 191 -11.67 14.58 -26.94
C LYS A 191 -11.75 13.69 -28.18
N ALA A 192 -10.66 13.58 -28.94
CA ALA A 192 -10.59 12.73 -30.14
C ALA A 192 -10.65 11.22 -29.82
N ILE A 193 -10.42 10.83 -28.56
CA ILE A 193 -10.46 9.42 -28.15
C ILE A 193 -11.92 8.99 -28.01
N GLU A 194 -12.43 8.20 -28.96
CA GLU A 194 -13.78 7.64 -28.87
C GLU A 194 -13.89 6.63 -27.73
N ASN A 195 -13.18 5.51 -27.85
CA ASN A 195 -13.10 4.48 -26.81
C ASN A 195 -11.74 4.57 -26.13
N LEU A 196 -11.75 4.92 -24.85
CA LEU A 196 -10.57 5.03 -24.04
C LEU A 196 -10.18 3.64 -23.52
N VAL A 197 -9.10 3.08 -24.09
CA VAL A 197 -8.50 1.82 -23.64
C VAL A 197 -7.47 2.12 -22.56
N VAL A 198 -7.62 1.49 -21.41
CA VAL A 198 -6.76 1.68 -20.23
C VAL A 198 -6.17 0.33 -19.87
N SER A 199 -4.84 0.24 -19.85
CA SER A 199 -4.13 -0.88 -19.24
C SER A 199 -4.35 -0.81 -17.73
N ASP A 200 -5.17 -1.72 -17.22
CA ASP A 200 -5.64 -1.73 -15.85
C ASP A 200 -5.93 -3.17 -15.47
N SER A 201 -5.23 -3.69 -14.48
CA SER A 201 -5.36 -5.08 -14.06
C SER A 201 -5.99 -5.20 -12.67
N GLY A 202 -6.63 -6.34 -12.44
CA GLY A 202 -7.26 -6.66 -11.18
C GLY A 202 -8.15 -7.89 -11.32
N TRP A 203 -9.10 -8.01 -10.39
CA TRP A 203 -10.08 -9.10 -10.35
C TRP A 203 -11.50 -8.57 -10.44
N ALA A 204 -12.35 -9.29 -11.17
CA ALA A 204 -13.75 -8.97 -11.34
C ALA A 204 -14.62 -10.12 -10.80
N ASP A 205 -15.42 -9.82 -9.78
CA ASP A 205 -16.44 -10.70 -9.21
C ASP A 205 -17.75 -10.54 -10.01
N VAL A 206 -18.28 -11.64 -10.52
CA VAL A 206 -19.50 -11.65 -11.34
C VAL A 206 -20.72 -11.50 -10.45
N ILE A 207 -21.41 -10.37 -10.56
CA ILE A 207 -22.62 -10.05 -9.78
C ILE A 207 -23.91 -10.16 -10.61
N GLY A 208 -23.79 -10.42 -11.91
CA GLY A 208 -24.92 -10.62 -12.81
C GLY A 208 -24.55 -11.41 -14.05
N THR A 209 -25.53 -11.98 -14.73
CA THR A 209 -25.29 -12.75 -15.97
C THR A 209 -25.48 -11.84 -17.19
N PRO A 210 -24.41 -11.48 -17.91
CA PRO A 210 -24.56 -10.70 -19.13
C PRO A 210 -25.25 -11.54 -20.21
N ASN A 211 -26.31 -11.00 -20.82
CA ASN A 211 -26.92 -11.59 -22.01
C ASN A 211 -25.97 -11.56 -23.23
N LEU A 212 -25.05 -10.58 -23.24
CA LEU A 212 -24.09 -10.35 -24.30
C LEU A 212 -22.74 -9.99 -23.70
N VAL A 213 -21.69 -10.56 -24.30
CA VAL A 213 -20.30 -10.09 -24.12
C VAL A 213 -19.82 -9.52 -25.44
N TYR A 214 -18.74 -8.75 -25.39
CA TYR A 214 -18.25 -8.02 -26.56
C TYR A 214 -16.81 -8.39 -26.90
N ARG A 215 -16.45 -8.39 -28.17
CA ARG A 215 -15.05 -8.32 -28.60
C ARG A 215 -14.69 -6.87 -28.90
N PHE A 216 -13.48 -6.45 -28.55
CA PHE A 216 -13.00 -5.10 -28.86
C PHE A 216 -11.91 -5.15 -29.93
N GLU A 217 -12.27 -4.81 -31.16
CA GLU A 217 -11.40 -4.94 -32.34
C GLU A 217 -11.42 -3.64 -33.11
N ASN A 218 -10.24 -3.16 -33.53
CA ASN A 218 -10.10 -1.93 -34.32
C ASN A 218 -10.85 -0.74 -33.71
N GLY A 219 -10.79 -0.60 -32.37
CA GLY A 219 -11.43 0.48 -31.63
C GLY A 219 -12.95 0.36 -31.47
N LYS A 220 -13.57 -0.76 -31.85
CA LYS A 220 -15.03 -0.96 -31.82
C LYS A 220 -15.44 -2.21 -31.06
N PHE A 221 -16.61 -2.15 -30.43
CA PHE A 221 -17.25 -3.31 -29.83
C PHE A 221 -18.03 -4.10 -30.89
N LEU A 222 -17.71 -5.38 -31.00
CA LEU A 222 -18.43 -6.37 -31.79
C LEU A 222 -19.14 -7.33 -30.85
N PHE A 223 -20.37 -7.72 -31.18
CA PHE A 223 -21.08 -8.71 -30.39
C PHE A 223 -20.34 -10.06 -30.42
N SER A 224 -20.30 -10.73 -29.28
CA SER A 224 -19.76 -12.09 -29.16
C SER A 224 -20.69 -12.95 -28.32
N LYS A 225 -20.73 -14.24 -28.65
CA LYS A 225 -21.32 -15.23 -27.75
C LYS A 225 -20.49 -15.31 -26.47
N LYS A 226 -21.17 -15.56 -25.35
CA LYS A 226 -20.53 -15.84 -24.08
C LYS A 226 -19.69 -17.12 -24.20
N PRO A 227 -18.40 -17.10 -23.82
CA PRO A 227 -17.60 -18.31 -23.74
C PRO A 227 -18.25 -19.36 -22.83
N SER A 228 -18.03 -20.64 -23.12
CA SER A 228 -18.54 -21.74 -22.29
C SER A 228 -17.92 -21.76 -20.90
N ASP A 229 -16.69 -21.27 -20.77
CA ASP A 229 -15.91 -21.12 -19.54
C ASP A 229 -16.13 -19.77 -18.84
N PHE A 230 -17.08 -18.94 -19.32
CA PHE A 230 -17.37 -17.68 -18.66
C PHE A 230 -17.93 -17.91 -17.24
N PRO A 231 -17.36 -17.27 -16.20
CA PRO A 231 -17.75 -17.53 -14.82
C PRO A 231 -19.22 -17.21 -14.53
N GLY A 232 -19.83 -18.01 -13.67
CA GLY A 232 -21.17 -17.78 -13.13
C GLY A 232 -21.19 -16.68 -12.06
N ILE A 233 -22.38 -16.31 -11.60
CA ILE A 233 -22.55 -15.37 -10.50
C ILE A 233 -21.84 -15.90 -9.23
N GLY A 234 -21.10 -15.01 -8.55
CA GLY A 234 -20.31 -15.32 -7.37
C GLY A 234 -18.92 -15.90 -7.67
N GLN A 235 -18.61 -16.14 -8.95
CA GLN A 235 -17.25 -16.49 -9.39
C GLN A 235 -16.51 -15.25 -9.87
N ALA A 236 -15.18 -15.30 -9.85
CA ALA A 236 -14.33 -14.19 -10.25
C ALA A 236 -13.39 -14.56 -11.40
N PHE A 237 -12.90 -13.53 -12.09
CA PHE A 237 -11.88 -13.65 -13.12
C PHE A 237 -10.89 -12.48 -13.09
N PRO A 238 -9.62 -12.69 -13.49
CA PRO A 238 -8.69 -11.58 -13.65
C PRO A 238 -9.00 -10.78 -14.92
N PHE A 239 -8.74 -9.48 -14.90
CA PHE A 239 -8.76 -8.62 -16.07
C PHE A 239 -7.42 -7.89 -16.22
N GLU A 240 -7.09 -7.46 -17.43
CA GLU A 240 -5.84 -6.73 -17.75
C GLU A 240 -6.10 -5.40 -18.46
N ASN A 241 -7.30 -5.24 -19.02
CA ASN A 241 -7.69 -4.04 -19.74
C ASN A 241 -9.09 -3.60 -19.35
N LYS A 242 -9.29 -2.28 -19.46
CA LYS A 242 -10.59 -1.63 -19.32
C LYS A 242 -10.83 -0.72 -20.51
N VAL A 243 -12.05 -0.73 -21.04
CA VAL A 243 -12.48 0.17 -22.12
C VAL A 243 -13.61 1.06 -21.63
N ILE A 244 -13.47 2.37 -21.86
CA ILE A 244 -14.44 3.39 -21.48
C ILE A 244 -15.01 4.03 -22.75
N THR A 245 -16.32 3.92 -22.94
CA THR A 245 -17.03 4.45 -24.13
C THR A 245 -17.25 5.96 -24.06
N PRO A 246 -17.64 6.62 -25.17
CA PRO A 246 -18.06 8.03 -25.14
C PRO A 246 -19.20 8.35 -24.17
N LYS A 247 -20.04 7.35 -23.84
CA LYS A 247 -21.15 7.47 -22.89
C LYS A 247 -20.75 7.09 -21.46
N SER A 248 -19.45 7.07 -21.16
CA SER A 248 -18.87 6.68 -19.85
C SER A 248 -19.24 5.28 -19.37
N LYS A 249 -19.75 4.40 -20.25
CA LYS A 249 -19.88 2.97 -19.93
C LYS A 249 -18.50 2.33 -19.88
N VAL A 250 -18.29 1.47 -18.89
CA VAL A 250 -17.02 0.82 -18.61
C VAL A 250 -17.14 -0.67 -18.89
N PHE A 251 -16.12 -1.24 -19.51
CA PHE A 251 -16.03 -2.67 -19.80
C PHE A 251 -14.67 -3.21 -19.36
N TYR A 252 -14.64 -4.42 -18.82
CA TYR A 252 -13.42 -5.08 -18.34
C TYR A 252 -13.12 -6.32 -19.18
N SER A 253 -11.85 -6.57 -19.49
CA SER A 253 -11.44 -7.74 -20.26
C SER A 253 -11.59 -9.02 -19.44
N PHE A 254 -12.04 -10.10 -20.06
CA PHE A 254 -12.12 -11.42 -19.44
C PHE A 254 -10.78 -12.15 -19.62
N GLY A 255 -9.95 -12.20 -18.58
CA GLY A 255 -8.60 -12.75 -18.64
C GLY A 255 -7.74 -12.06 -19.69
N LYS A 256 -6.97 -12.88 -20.43
CA LYS A 256 -6.17 -12.46 -21.59
C LYS A 256 -6.94 -12.50 -22.91
N SER A 257 -8.24 -12.82 -22.86
CA SER A 257 -9.06 -12.84 -24.06
C SER A 257 -9.42 -11.41 -24.48
N ASN A 258 -9.73 -11.21 -25.76
CA ASN A 258 -10.22 -9.93 -26.25
C ASN A 258 -11.74 -9.75 -26.00
N ILE A 259 -12.28 -10.41 -24.98
CA ILE A 259 -13.69 -10.42 -24.59
C ILE A 259 -13.91 -9.46 -23.44
N TYR A 260 -14.99 -8.69 -23.48
CA TYR A 260 -15.28 -7.59 -22.58
C TYR A 260 -16.66 -7.72 -21.97
N VAL A 261 -16.74 -7.42 -20.67
CA VAL A 261 -17.95 -7.49 -19.85
C VAL A 261 -18.26 -6.10 -19.31
N GLY A 262 -19.53 -5.68 -19.38
CA GLY A 262 -19.98 -4.40 -18.85
C GLY A 262 -19.84 -4.33 -17.33
N SER A 263 -19.44 -3.17 -16.82
CA SER A 263 -19.25 -2.91 -15.38
C SER A 263 -20.49 -3.12 -14.52
N GLU A 264 -21.68 -3.13 -15.11
CA GLU A 264 -22.94 -3.42 -14.44
C GLU A 264 -23.09 -4.89 -14.02
N PHE A 265 -22.31 -5.80 -14.61
CA PHE A 265 -22.34 -7.23 -14.31
C PHE A 265 -21.20 -7.68 -13.40
N VAL A 266 -20.27 -6.79 -13.06
CA VAL A 266 -19.08 -7.14 -12.28
C VAL A 266 -18.76 -6.11 -11.20
N LYS A 267 -18.16 -6.58 -10.10
CA LYS A 267 -17.53 -5.71 -9.10
C LYS A 267 -16.02 -5.96 -9.12
N THR A 268 -15.23 -4.91 -9.26
CA THR A 268 -13.78 -5.03 -9.44
C THR A 268 -12.98 -4.77 -8.17
N TYR A 269 -11.84 -5.44 -8.06
CA TYR A 269 -10.88 -5.37 -6.97
C TYR A 269 -9.46 -5.24 -7.54
N PRO A 270 -8.56 -4.50 -6.87
CA PRO A 270 -7.20 -4.26 -7.37
C PRO A 270 -6.33 -5.53 -7.39
N ASP A 271 -6.60 -6.49 -6.51
CA ASP A 271 -5.90 -7.76 -6.40
C ASP A 271 -6.81 -8.86 -5.85
N TYR A 272 -6.36 -10.12 -5.94
CA TYR A 272 -7.15 -11.27 -5.52
C TYR A 272 -7.36 -11.28 -4.01
N SER A 273 -6.36 -10.91 -3.23
CA SER A 273 -6.49 -10.82 -1.77
C SER A 273 -7.61 -9.86 -1.34
N THR A 274 -7.74 -8.71 -2.01
CA THR A 274 -8.82 -7.75 -1.70
C THR A 274 -10.19 -8.31 -2.07
N LEU A 275 -10.28 -9.12 -3.12
CA LEU A 275 -11.49 -9.86 -3.48
C LEU A 275 -11.80 -10.94 -2.42
N SER A 276 -10.82 -11.76 -2.06
CA SER A 276 -11.01 -12.89 -1.14
C SER A 276 -11.38 -12.43 0.28
N LEU A 277 -10.98 -11.22 0.70
CA LEU A 277 -11.48 -10.57 1.92
C LEU A 277 -13.01 -10.42 1.97
N ARG A 278 -13.70 -10.45 0.83
CA ARG A 278 -15.17 -10.38 0.79
C ARG A 278 -15.82 -11.69 1.23
N HIS A 279 -15.09 -12.78 1.07
CA HIS A 279 -15.46 -14.14 1.46
C HIS A 279 -14.86 -14.50 2.83
N LEU A 280 -14.24 -13.52 3.50
CA LEU A 280 -13.67 -13.69 4.81
C LEU A 280 -14.77 -14.07 5.81
N SER A 281 -14.54 -15.15 6.55
CA SER A 281 -15.42 -15.54 7.65
C SER A 281 -15.61 -14.38 8.64
N PRO A 282 -16.84 -14.14 9.16
CA PRO A 282 -17.07 -13.11 10.18
C PRO A 282 -16.17 -13.24 11.42
N ASP A 283 -15.70 -14.45 11.72
CA ASP A 283 -14.84 -14.76 12.87
C ASP A 283 -13.34 -14.52 12.59
N PHE A 284 -12.97 -14.18 11.35
CA PHE A 284 -11.58 -13.91 11.00
C PHE A 284 -11.18 -12.49 11.41
N ASP A 285 -10.07 -12.33 12.13
CA ASP A 285 -9.60 -11.01 12.53
C ASP A 285 -9.16 -10.19 11.29
N LYS A 286 -9.91 -9.14 10.98
CA LYS A 286 -9.66 -8.27 9.82
C LYS A 286 -8.24 -7.67 9.82
N LYS A 287 -7.68 -7.34 10.98
CA LYS A 287 -6.35 -6.76 11.07
C LYS A 287 -5.25 -7.80 10.83
N LEU A 288 -5.50 -9.05 11.22
CA LEU A 288 -4.63 -10.16 10.84
C LEU A 288 -4.67 -10.36 9.32
N ALA A 289 -5.86 -10.31 8.71
CA ALA A 289 -6.00 -10.41 7.25
C ALA A 289 -5.24 -9.27 6.52
N GLU A 290 -5.35 -8.04 7.00
CA GLU A 290 -4.56 -6.90 6.47
C GLU A 290 -3.04 -7.13 6.62
N ALA A 291 -2.59 -7.71 7.75
CA ALA A 291 -1.18 -8.06 7.95
C ALA A 291 -0.71 -9.20 7.03
N ILE A 292 -1.55 -10.19 6.77
CA ILE A 292 -1.30 -11.29 5.83
C ILE A 292 -1.06 -10.74 4.41
N ILE A 293 -1.98 -9.90 3.90
CA ILE A 293 -1.87 -9.28 2.57
C ILE A 293 -0.58 -8.46 2.44
N LYS A 294 -0.20 -7.78 3.53
CA LYS A 294 0.98 -6.93 3.55
C LYS A 294 2.29 -7.73 3.48
N ASN A 295 2.36 -8.90 4.13
CA ASN A 295 3.63 -9.60 4.34
C ASN A 295 3.79 -10.89 3.52
N ILE A 296 2.69 -11.53 3.10
CA ILE A 296 2.74 -12.83 2.40
C ILE A 296 2.55 -12.63 0.90
N SER A 297 1.31 -12.38 0.44
CA SER A 297 1.02 -12.20 -0.97
C SER A 297 -0.25 -11.38 -1.21
N LYS A 298 -0.28 -10.73 -2.37
CA LYS A 298 -1.48 -10.08 -2.93
C LYS A 298 -2.42 -11.06 -3.64
N ASP A 299 -1.98 -12.30 -3.76
CA ASP A 299 -2.74 -13.40 -4.35
C ASP A 299 -3.24 -14.38 -3.28
N THR A 300 -3.24 -13.98 -1.99
CA THR A 300 -3.72 -14.81 -0.89
C THR A 300 -5.21 -15.09 -1.02
N ASP A 301 -5.54 -16.37 -1.07
CA ASP A 301 -6.90 -16.88 -0.97
C ASP A 301 -7.33 -17.06 0.50
N PHE A 302 -8.19 -16.18 1.01
CA PHE A 302 -8.70 -16.29 2.37
C PHE A 302 -9.69 -17.45 2.57
N GLU A 303 -10.25 -18.05 1.51
CA GLU A 303 -11.04 -19.29 1.65
C GLU A 303 -10.14 -20.49 1.97
N LYS A 304 -8.85 -20.38 1.64
CA LYS A 304 -7.81 -21.39 1.89
C LYS A 304 -6.80 -20.96 2.94
N THR A 305 -7.13 -19.95 3.72
CA THR A 305 -6.29 -19.43 4.79
C THR A 305 -6.99 -19.63 6.12
N THR A 306 -6.33 -20.32 7.03
CA THR A 306 -6.80 -20.51 8.40
C THR A 306 -5.78 -19.94 9.38
N TYR A 307 -6.19 -19.71 10.61
CA TYR A 307 -5.26 -19.36 11.67
C TYR A 307 -5.67 -19.97 13.00
N GLU A 308 -4.68 -20.18 13.85
CA GLU A 308 -4.86 -20.57 15.24
C GLU A 308 -3.98 -19.71 16.15
N GLU A 309 -4.41 -19.54 17.39
CA GLU A 309 -3.68 -18.79 18.40
C GLU A 309 -2.94 -19.76 19.33
N THR A 310 -1.63 -19.62 19.39
CA THR A 310 -0.74 -20.45 20.21
C THR A 310 -0.02 -19.58 21.24
N SER A 311 0.04 -20.05 22.49
CA SER A 311 0.75 -19.33 23.54
C SER A 311 2.24 -19.64 23.48
N PHE A 312 3.07 -18.59 23.39
CA PHE A 312 4.51 -18.64 23.55
C PHE A 312 4.90 -17.87 24.81
N GLY A 313 4.94 -18.59 25.93
CA GLY A 313 5.08 -17.99 27.26
C GLY A 313 3.92 -17.05 27.57
N LYS A 314 4.20 -15.75 27.72
CA LYS A 314 3.19 -14.71 28.03
C LYS A 314 2.61 -14.01 26.80
N ARG A 315 2.99 -14.41 25.60
CA ARG A 315 2.57 -13.78 24.35
C ARG A 315 1.73 -14.76 23.53
N SER A 316 0.72 -14.23 22.86
CA SER A 316 -0.04 -14.97 21.86
C SER A 316 0.59 -14.79 20.48
N ILE A 317 0.88 -15.89 19.81
CA ILE A 317 1.34 -15.93 18.43
C ILE A 317 0.25 -16.57 17.58
N TYR A 318 -0.05 -15.95 16.45
CA TYR A 318 -1.04 -16.40 15.51
C TYR A 318 -0.32 -17.17 14.41
N GLN A 319 -0.53 -18.48 14.38
CA GLN A 319 -0.08 -19.36 13.32
C GLN A 319 -1.09 -19.28 12.18
N VAL A 320 -0.66 -18.76 11.04
CA VAL A 320 -1.45 -18.63 9.83
C VAL A 320 -1.03 -19.73 8.87
N SER A 321 -1.98 -20.58 8.48
CA SER A 321 -1.80 -21.62 7.49
C SER A 321 -2.41 -21.19 6.17
N HIS A 322 -1.59 -21.18 5.12
CA HIS A 322 -1.99 -20.81 3.76
C HIS A 322 -1.69 -21.95 2.79
N LEU A 323 -2.71 -22.41 2.07
CA LEU A 323 -2.55 -23.46 1.07
C LEU A 323 -2.02 -22.87 -0.25
N GLU A 324 -0.76 -23.17 -0.60
CA GLU A 324 -0.18 -22.77 -1.87
C GLU A 324 -0.19 -23.90 -2.90
N LYS A 325 -0.45 -23.55 -4.16
CA LYS A 325 -0.29 -24.45 -5.31
C LYS A 325 1.09 -24.29 -5.93
N LYS A 326 1.86 -25.38 -6.01
CA LYS A 326 3.09 -25.37 -6.80
C LYS A 326 2.75 -25.18 -8.28
N LYS A 327 3.27 -24.12 -8.91
CA LYS A 327 3.05 -23.83 -10.34
C LYS A 327 3.43 -24.99 -11.28
N SER A 328 4.34 -25.87 -10.86
CA SER A 328 4.91 -26.92 -11.70
C SER A 328 4.37 -28.34 -11.45
N SER A 329 3.81 -28.66 -10.28
CA SER A 329 3.46 -30.05 -9.93
C SER A 329 1.99 -30.32 -9.59
N TYR A 330 1.10 -29.32 -9.63
CA TYR A 330 -0.28 -29.42 -9.11
C TYR A 330 -0.40 -29.83 -7.64
N GLU A 331 0.71 -30.04 -6.94
CA GLU A 331 0.73 -30.32 -5.50
C GLU A 331 0.35 -29.05 -4.73
N GLU A 332 -0.52 -29.25 -3.75
CA GLU A 332 -0.88 -28.24 -2.75
C GLU A 332 -0.13 -28.54 -1.47
N TYR A 333 0.48 -27.53 -0.85
CA TYR A 333 1.11 -27.66 0.45
C TYR A 333 0.73 -26.47 1.33
N ASN A 334 0.61 -26.73 2.63
CA ASN A 334 0.36 -25.69 3.61
C ASN A 334 1.68 -25.01 3.96
N ILE A 335 1.71 -23.70 3.82
CA ILE A 335 2.79 -22.87 4.31
C ILE A 335 2.32 -22.19 5.59
N LEU A 336 3.16 -22.28 6.62
CA LEU A 336 2.90 -21.66 7.92
C LEU A 336 3.66 -20.35 8.07
N TYR A 337 2.96 -19.35 8.59
CA TYR A 337 3.48 -18.03 8.93
C TYR A 337 3.09 -17.69 10.36
N PHE A 338 3.97 -16.99 11.08
CA PHE A 338 3.74 -16.64 12.47
C PHE A 338 3.63 -15.14 12.64
N PHE A 339 2.56 -14.69 13.30
CA PHE A 339 2.31 -13.29 13.57
C PHE A 339 2.22 -13.03 15.07
N LEU A 340 2.96 -12.05 15.56
CA LEU A 340 2.81 -11.55 16.92
C LEU A 340 1.71 -10.50 16.96
N LYS A 341 0.75 -10.67 17.87
CA LYS A 341 -0.23 -9.64 18.20
C LYS A 341 0.33 -8.74 19.30
N ASP A 342 0.44 -7.45 19.01
CA ASP A 342 0.83 -6.44 20.01
C ASP A 342 -0.22 -5.31 20.02
N GLY A 343 -1.02 -5.31 21.10
CA GLY A 343 -2.24 -4.53 21.18
C GLY A 343 -3.21 -4.89 20.05
N GLY A 344 -3.53 -3.89 19.21
CA GLY A 344 -4.43 -4.06 18.09
C GLY A 344 -3.74 -4.27 16.75
N ASN A 345 -2.45 -4.60 16.69
CA ASN A 345 -1.72 -4.78 15.43
C ASN A 345 -1.05 -6.16 15.37
N TYR A 346 -0.75 -6.60 14.15
CA TYR A 346 -0.09 -7.86 13.87
C TYR A 346 1.23 -7.60 13.14
N THR A 347 2.30 -8.23 13.62
CA THR A 347 3.65 -8.17 13.02
C THR A 347 4.07 -9.58 12.64
N MET A 348 4.43 -9.80 11.37
CA MET A 348 4.99 -11.09 10.95
C MET A 348 6.34 -11.30 11.63
N LEU A 349 6.50 -12.44 12.29
CA LEU A 349 7.74 -12.85 12.95
C LEU A 349 8.65 -13.61 12.00
N GLU A 350 8.10 -14.66 11.39
CA GLU A 350 8.80 -15.57 10.48
C GLU A 350 7.75 -16.34 9.66
N GLY A 351 8.15 -16.92 8.54
CA GLY A 351 7.24 -17.70 7.70
C GLY A 351 7.94 -18.56 6.65
N ASP A 352 7.17 -18.98 5.65
CA ASP A 352 7.62 -19.94 4.63
C ASP A 352 8.01 -21.31 5.23
N PHE A 353 7.37 -21.67 6.33
CA PHE A 353 7.59 -22.95 6.98
C PHE A 353 6.77 -24.05 6.34
N ARG A 354 7.42 -25.18 6.11
CA ARG A 354 6.79 -26.47 5.80
C ARG A 354 7.00 -27.39 7.00
N ASP A 355 6.06 -28.31 7.20
CA ASP A 355 5.94 -29.26 8.32
C ASP A 355 6.52 -28.74 9.64
N VAL A 356 5.67 -28.08 10.42
CA VAL A 356 6.06 -27.50 11.71
C VAL A 356 5.56 -28.35 12.84
N ASP A 357 6.44 -28.66 13.78
CA ASP A 357 6.08 -29.06 15.14
C ASP A 357 6.31 -27.90 16.11
N ILE A 358 5.37 -27.69 17.03
CA ILE A 358 5.46 -26.69 18.10
C ILE A 358 5.49 -27.43 19.41
N THR A 359 6.64 -27.39 20.08
CA THR A 359 6.91 -28.27 21.21
C THR A 359 7.83 -27.59 22.20
N ASP A 360 7.54 -27.74 23.48
CA ASP A 360 8.36 -27.23 24.57
C ASP A 360 9.47 -28.25 24.86
N ILE A 361 10.63 -28.05 24.23
CA ILE A 361 11.72 -29.04 24.23
C ILE A 361 12.34 -29.11 25.63
N ASP A 362 12.46 -27.98 26.33
CA ASP A 362 13.12 -27.87 27.64
C ASP A 362 12.16 -27.67 28.85
N ASN A 363 10.85 -27.74 28.62
CA ASN A 363 9.78 -27.57 29.62
C ASN A 363 9.85 -26.22 30.35
N ASP A 364 10.25 -25.15 29.68
CA ASP A 364 10.32 -23.80 30.28
C ASP A 364 9.00 -23.01 30.18
N GLY A 365 7.99 -23.58 29.52
CA GLY A 365 6.69 -22.95 29.28
C GLY A 365 6.63 -22.09 28.01
N THR A 366 7.72 -22.03 27.24
CA THR A 366 7.79 -21.36 25.93
C THR A 366 8.19 -22.39 24.87
N PRO A 367 7.26 -22.82 24.00
CA PRO A 367 7.60 -23.81 22.98
C PRO A 367 8.61 -23.29 21.94
N GLU A 368 9.39 -24.22 21.41
CA GLU A 368 10.19 -24.06 20.21
C GLU A 368 9.37 -24.37 18.96
N ILE A 369 9.82 -23.81 17.84
CA ILE A 369 9.36 -24.18 16.50
C ILE A 369 10.41 -25.11 15.90
N VAL A 370 10.00 -26.32 15.55
CA VAL A 370 10.78 -27.24 14.73
C VAL A 370 10.15 -27.28 13.34
N SER A 371 10.82 -26.70 12.36
CA SER A 371 10.40 -26.83 10.95
C SER A 371 11.26 -27.87 10.28
N SER A 372 10.60 -28.82 9.62
CA SER A 372 11.25 -29.84 8.82
C SER A 372 10.69 -29.81 7.40
N TYR A 373 11.54 -29.99 6.39
CA TYR A 373 11.05 -30.19 5.03
C TYR A 373 11.97 -31.09 4.23
N SER A 374 11.38 -31.93 3.38
CA SER A 374 12.14 -32.79 2.49
C SER A 374 12.25 -32.18 1.08
N GLU A 375 13.45 -32.10 0.52
CA GLU A 375 13.65 -31.71 -0.89
C GLU A 375 14.23 -32.85 -1.73
N GLY A 376 13.69 -33.00 -2.94
CA GLY A 376 14.21 -33.91 -3.96
C GLY A 376 13.76 -35.38 -3.81
N ARG A 377 14.04 -36.19 -4.84
CA ARG A 377 13.74 -37.64 -4.86
C ARG A 377 14.58 -38.45 -3.87
N SER A 378 15.68 -37.87 -3.41
CA SER A 378 16.61 -38.43 -2.44
C SER A 378 16.10 -38.37 -0.99
N GLY A 379 15.04 -37.60 -0.71
CA GLY A 379 14.40 -37.56 0.61
C GLY A 379 15.20 -36.80 1.67
N TYR A 380 16.01 -35.81 1.27
CA TYR A 380 16.82 -35.04 2.22
C TYR A 380 15.94 -34.17 3.10
N SER A 381 16.02 -34.36 4.42
CA SER A 381 15.29 -33.54 5.40
C SER A 381 16.15 -32.38 5.90
N TYR A 382 15.70 -31.16 5.67
CA TYR A 382 16.20 -29.97 6.35
C TYR A 382 15.37 -29.73 7.60
N THR A 383 16.01 -29.53 8.74
CA THR A 383 15.40 -29.26 10.03
C THR A 383 16.02 -27.99 10.62
N LYS A 384 15.15 -27.08 11.06
CA LYS A 384 15.52 -25.86 11.76
C LYS A 384 14.76 -25.77 13.07
N ILE A 385 15.46 -25.46 14.15
CA ILE A 385 14.84 -25.26 15.46
C ILE A 385 14.99 -23.80 15.85
N TYR A 386 13.89 -23.16 16.20
CA TYR A 386 13.83 -21.77 16.62
C TYR A 386 13.28 -21.67 18.05
N ARG A 387 13.80 -20.72 18.82
CA ARG A 387 13.18 -20.28 20.08
C ARG A 387 12.47 -18.96 19.90
N PHE A 388 11.44 -18.71 20.71
CA PHE A 388 10.85 -17.38 20.82
C PHE A 388 11.46 -16.60 21.99
N ASN A 389 11.98 -15.40 21.73
CA ASN A 389 12.60 -14.56 22.79
C ASN A 389 11.65 -13.52 23.41
N GLY A 390 10.35 -13.58 23.08
CA GLY A 390 9.35 -12.58 23.49
C GLY A 390 9.02 -11.52 22.43
N SER A 391 9.86 -11.40 21.40
CA SER A 391 9.68 -10.42 20.31
C SER A 391 9.90 -11.00 18.91
N LYS A 392 10.75 -12.02 18.76
CA LYS A 392 11.08 -12.67 17.50
C LYS A 392 11.47 -14.12 17.71
N PHE A 393 11.48 -14.87 16.63
CA PHE A 393 12.12 -16.19 16.58
C PHE A 393 13.63 -16.02 16.39
N GLU A 394 14.40 -16.81 17.12
CA GLU A 394 15.85 -16.91 17.00
C GLU A 394 16.20 -18.34 16.62
N LEU A 395 16.93 -18.50 15.51
CA LEU A 395 17.43 -19.80 15.10
C LEU A 395 18.42 -20.32 16.16
N LEU A 396 18.13 -21.51 16.69
CA LEU A 396 19.01 -22.21 17.61
C LEU A 396 20.01 -23.08 16.85
N ILE A 397 19.49 -23.92 15.95
CA ILE A 397 20.29 -24.88 15.19
C ILE A 397 19.58 -25.22 13.86
N GLN A 398 20.38 -25.54 12.85
CA GLN A 398 19.93 -26.06 11.57
C GLN A 398 20.96 -27.05 11.01
N ASN A 399 20.52 -28.06 10.28
CA ASN A 399 21.43 -28.86 9.48
C ASN A 399 21.74 -28.12 8.17
N ASN A 400 23.00 -28.16 7.74
CA ASN A 400 23.48 -27.32 6.63
C ASN A 400 23.68 -28.09 5.32
N ASP A 401 23.55 -29.42 5.35
CA ASP A 401 23.77 -30.27 4.18
C ASP A 401 22.88 -31.52 4.18
N GLU A 402 22.90 -32.21 3.04
CA GLU A 402 22.21 -33.48 2.79
C GLU A 402 22.77 -34.67 3.59
N CYS A 403 23.94 -34.49 4.21
CA CYS A 403 24.69 -35.50 4.95
C CYS A 403 24.53 -35.33 6.47
N SER A 404 23.56 -34.55 6.91
CA SER A 404 23.29 -34.26 8.31
C SER A 404 21.79 -34.22 8.62
N TYR A 405 21.43 -34.59 9.85
CA TYR A 405 20.07 -34.45 10.36
C TYR A 405 20.08 -34.05 11.84
N ILE A 406 18.98 -33.44 12.27
CA ILE A 406 18.77 -33.04 13.66
C ILE A 406 17.63 -33.87 14.23
N THR A 407 17.82 -34.37 15.45
CA THR A 407 16.77 -34.97 16.27
C THR A 407 16.62 -34.21 17.57
N TYR A 408 15.45 -34.29 18.18
CA TYR A 408 15.17 -33.70 19.47
C TYR A 408 14.28 -34.63 20.29
N SER A 409 14.35 -34.50 21.60
CA SER A 409 13.51 -35.24 22.55
C SER A 409 12.81 -34.23 23.46
N SER A 410 11.48 -34.13 23.30
CA SER A 410 10.66 -33.26 24.14
C SER A 410 10.75 -33.68 25.61
N GLY A 411 10.84 -32.68 26.48
CA GLY A 411 10.91 -32.85 27.93
C GLY A 411 12.27 -33.27 28.52
N SER A 412 13.20 -33.80 27.72
CA SER A 412 14.60 -33.99 28.17
C SER A 412 15.50 -32.79 27.86
N GLY A 413 15.02 -31.84 27.04
CA GLY A 413 15.80 -30.72 26.54
C GLY A 413 16.92 -31.15 25.60
N THR A 414 16.91 -32.38 25.07
CA THR A 414 18.06 -32.91 24.29
C THR A 414 17.85 -32.66 22.80
N ILE A 415 18.86 -32.10 22.14
CA ILE A 415 18.93 -31.91 20.69
C ILE A 415 20.23 -32.52 20.21
N THR A 416 20.16 -33.38 19.19
CA THR A 416 21.34 -34.08 18.65
C THR A 416 21.48 -33.77 17.16
N GLU A 417 22.65 -33.26 16.80
CA GLU A 417 23.08 -33.04 15.42
C GLU A 417 23.98 -34.19 14.98
N ASN A 418 23.57 -34.88 13.92
CA ASN A 418 24.36 -35.93 13.28
C ASN A 418 24.88 -35.39 11.96
N THR A 419 26.19 -35.47 11.72
CA THR A 419 26.85 -34.97 10.49
C THR A 419 27.76 -36.04 9.91
N GLY A 420 28.15 -35.91 8.64
CA GLY A 420 29.11 -36.83 8.04
C GLY A 420 28.52 -38.18 7.62
N LEU A 421 27.23 -38.20 7.27
CA LEU A 421 26.49 -39.44 6.96
C LEU A 421 26.71 -39.93 5.52
N CYS A 422 27.31 -39.11 4.66
CA CYS A 422 27.63 -39.49 3.29
C CYS A 422 28.94 -40.28 3.21
N GLU A 423 29.06 -41.11 2.17
CA GLU A 423 30.25 -41.93 1.94
C GLU A 423 31.52 -41.08 1.89
N GLY A 424 32.55 -41.50 2.63
CA GLY A 424 33.84 -40.79 2.71
C GLY A 424 33.90 -39.64 3.71
N GLN A 425 32.80 -39.32 4.41
CA GLN A 425 32.80 -38.33 5.49
C GLN A 425 33.03 -38.99 6.86
N THR A 426 33.59 -38.23 7.81
CA THR A 426 33.72 -38.69 9.20
C THR A 426 32.42 -38.39 9.93
N ASN A 427 31.70 -39.44 10.35
CA ASN A 427 30.48 -39.28 11.13
C ASN A 427 30.80 -38.59 12.48
N ARG A 428 30.04 -37.55 12.82
CA ARG A 428 30.11 -36.86 14.11
C ARG A 428 28.71 -36.66 14.65
N GLU A 429 28.52 -37.06 15.90
CA GLU A 429 27.33 -36.80 16.70
C GLU A 429 27.66 -35.73 17.74
N ILE A 430 26.90 -34.65 17.75
CA ILE A 430 27.02 -33.58 18.75
C ILE A 430 25.69 -33.46 19.47
N THR A 431 25.73 -33.65 20.79
CA THR A 431 24.54 -33.54 21.65
C THR A 431 24.54 -32.23 22.41
N TYR A 432 23.42 -31.52 22.34
CA TYR A 432 23.15 -30.29 23.07
C TYR A 432 22.04 -30.53 24.09
N LYS A 433 22.15 -29.81 25.21
CA LYS A 433 21.07 -29.61 26.16
C LYS A 433 20.53 -28.19 26.02
N LEU A 434 19.27 -28.07 25.65
CA LEU A 434 18.52 -26.82 25.70
C LEU A 434 18.14 -26.53 27.16
N VAL A 435 18.57 -25.38 27.66
CA VAL A 435 18.27 -24.93 29.02
C VAL A 435 17.86 -23.47 28.99
N LYS A 436 16.58 -23.19 29.26
CA LYS A 436 15.98 -21.86 29.22
C LYS A 436 16.22 -21.20 27.86
N GLY A 437 15.97 -21.97 26.81
CA GLY A 437 16.19 -21.60 25.42
C GLY A 437 17.65 -21.45 24.99
N LYS A 438 18.65 -21.88 25.76
CA LYS A 438 20.07 -21.82 25.34
C LYS A 438 20.63 -23.21 25.12
N LEU A 439 21.29 -23.42 23.97
CA LEU A 439 22.02 -24.65 23.70
C LEU A 439 23.32 -24.68 24.51
N VAL A 440 23.48 -25.73 25.31
CA VAL A 440 24.71 -26.05 26.04
C VAL A 440 25.21 -27.38 25.48
N GLN A 441 26.39 -27.39 24.87
CA GLN A 441 26.99 -28.62 24.39
C GLN A 441 27.34 -29.52 25.59
N ASN A 442 26.90 -30.77 25.55
CA ASN A 442 27.21 -31.77 26.57
C ASN A 442 28.61 -32.34 26.41
#